data_AF-A0A3A4KM86-F1
#
_entry.id   AF-A0A3A4KM86-F1
#
_cell.length_a   1.000
_cell.length_b   1.000
_cell.length_c   1.000
_cell.angle_alpha   90.00
_cell.angle_beta   90.00
_cell.angle_gamma   90.00
#
_symmetry.space_group_name_H-M   'P 1'
#
loop_
_entity.id
_entity.type
_entity.pdbx_description
1 polymer ?
#
loop_
_entity_poly.entity_id
_entity_poly.type
_entity_poly.pdbx_seq_one_letter_code
_entity_poly.pdbx_strand_id
1 'polypeptide(L)'
;MRRIGEAVDTLAAFLGAAVAGVALFLPIAFTWTKETTPYRIASLMNSVPRGAAIAMIVAVAAAVVVTTFTRPAAAWLLAMVGAFALFVNHIVGRNVSDPDLLTTQNFLDSLCAGTLLGALGAAVMRRPAPAAAYTVGVAGFFVFGDLAELLDIADRDPMTVLETPPRWLIAAALVLLVIGTLHNRAKEPPGQGRGAVELPIAPIVAAMVLALVVLVASEWLARQIQNTPDASHVIDIGLAVAATVAAAIVAAMLLPGRDGYGVFLAVGLVAAAEAIGAAPRPPWSVLVLLALTAFGLFVGLRLPSMTVASILVIGLCVYAMLLPDVHDNNVLHATGSSALALTAGYCCGAARPRYAPSGVLGLVALYLPSVVSALPLDRSTWPAPDANAHGTRLGGTALAIAIGCAVGTAALHRIRPPYRPKPKPVPDERFADT
;
A
#
# COMPACT_ATOMS: atom_id res chain seq x y z
N MET A 1 -26.99 -20.69 -2.63
CA MET A 1 -26.76 -19.40 -3.33
C MET A 1 -25.94 -18.40 -2.51
N ARG A 2 -26.29 -18.11 -1.24
CA ARG A 2 -25.57 -17.11 -0.40
C ARG A 2 -24.05 -17.36 -0.24
N ARG A 3 -23.61 -18.62 -0.09
CA ARG A 3 -22.19 -19.00 0.02
C ARG A 3 -21.39 -18.81 -1.29
N ILE A 4 -22.00 -19.07 -2.44
CA ILE A 4 -21.37 -18.91 -3.75
C ILE A 4 -21.12 -17.43 -4.02
N GLY A 5 -22.11 -16.58 -3.74
CA GLY A 5 -21.97 -15.15 -3.91
C GLY A 5 -20.91 -14.52 -3.00
N GLU A 6 -20.74 -15.02 -1.78
CA GLU A 6 -19.68 -14.57 -0.88
C GLU A 6 -18.28 -14.99 -1.35
N ALA A 7 -18.14 -16.19 -1.93
CA ALA A 7 -16.89 -16.64 -2.53
C ALA A 7 -16.49 -15.76 -3.74
N VAL A 8 -17.45 -15.41 -4.60
CA VAL A 8 -17.21 -14.51 -5.74
C VAL A 8 -16.80 -13.12 -5.27
N ASP A 9 -17.53 -12.53 -4.32
CA ASP A 9 -17.17 -11.21 -3.75
C ASP A 9 -15.76 -11.26 -3.12
N THR A 10 -15.38 -12.36 -2.48
CA THR A 10 -14.07 -12.57 -1.85
C THR A 10 -12.95 -12.68 -2.90
N LEU A 11 -13.18 -13.45 -3.96
CA LEU A 11 -12.22 -13.61 -5.06
C LEU A 11 -12.05 -12.30 -5.85
N ALA A 12 -13.15 -11.59 -6.11
CA ALA A 12 -13.13 -10.27 -6.73
C ALA A 12 -12.37 -9.25 -5.87
N ALA A 13 -12.56 -9.29 -4.55
CA ALA A 13 -11.84 -8.44 -3.60
C ALA A 13 -10.33 -8.70 -3.63
N PHE A 14 -9.92 -9.97 -3.62
CA PHE A 14 -8.52 -10.37 -3.71
C PHE A 14 -7.89 -9.97 -5.04
N LEU A 15 -8.49 -10.37 -6.17
CA LEU A 15 -7.93 -10.11 -7.50
C LEU A 15 -7.95 -8.63 -7.87
N GLY A 16 -9.00 -7.89 -7.50
CA GLY A 16 -9.06 -6.44 -7.72
C GLY A 16 -8.00 -5.68 -6.92
N ALA A 17 -7.79 -6.06 -5.66
CA ALA A 17 -6.72 -5.50 -4.83
C ALA A 17 -5.33 -5.84 -5.36
N ALA A 18 -5.13 -7.10 -5.77
CA ALA A 18 -3.89 -7.57 -6.38
C ALA A 18 -3.56 -6.76 -7.64
N VAL A 19 -4.48 -6.72 -8.62
CA VAL A 19 -4.30 -5.98 -9.88
C VAL A 19 -3.97 -4.52 -9.63
N ALA A 20 -4.72 -3.85 -8.75
CA ALA A 20 -4.44 -2.47 -8.42
C ALA A 20 -3.08 -2.29 -7.74
N GLY A 21 -2.73 -3.17 -6.81
CA GLY A 21 -1.43 -3.15 -6.15
C GLY A 21 -0.27 -3.36 -7.12
N VAL A 22 -0.39 -4.28 -8.07
CA VAL A 22 0.59 -4.48 -9.14
C VAL A 22 0.73 -3.24 -10.01
N ALA A 23 -0.39 -2.62 -10.40
CA ALA A 23 -0.39 -1.40 -11.20
C ALA A 23 0.32 -0.22 -10.51
N LEU A 24 0.38 -0.22 -9.18
CA LEU A 24 1.12 0.79 -8.40
C LEU A 24 2.61 0.46 -8.23
N PHE A 25 2.99 -0.81 -8.34
CA PHE A 25 4.36 -1.29 -8.12
C PHE A 25 5.25 -1.31 -9.35
N LEU A 26 4.74 -0.87 -10.50
CA LEU A 26 5.38 -0.96 -11.82
C LEU A 26 6.91 -0.71 -11.75
N PRO A 27 7.74 -1.77 -11.73
CA PRO A 27 9.17 -1.62 -11.85
C PRO A 27 9.40 -1.34 -13.32
N ILE A 28 9.81 -0.12 -13.64
CA ILE A 28 10.23 0.15 -15.00
C ILE A 28 11.58 -0.56 -15.16
N ALA A 29 11.60 -1.74 -15.79
CA ALA A 29 12.87 -2.35 -16.18
C ALA A 29 13.47 -1.48 -17.30
N PHE A 30 14.37 -0.58 -16.93
CA PHE A 30 15.00 0.40 -17.83
C PHE A 30 16.11 -0.23 -18.67
N THR A 31 15.79 -1.15 -19.56
CA THR A 31 16.77 -1.66 -20.55
C THR A 31 16.83 -0.79 -21.83
N TRP A 32 16.02 0.28 -21.94
CA TRP A 32 16.01 1.28 -23.05
C TRP A 32 17.02 2.44 -22.90
N THR A 33 18.00 2.32 -22.00
CA THR A 33 18.95 3.39 -21.68
C THR A 33 19.86 3.82 -22.83
N LYS A 34 19.90 3.07 -23.96
CA LYS A 34 20.79 3.40 -25.09
C LYS A 34 20.24 4.47 -26.05
N GLU A 35 18.93 4.75 -26.10
CA GLU A 35 18.34 5.67 -27.10
C GLU A 35 17.55 6.86 -26.51
N THR A 36 17.54 7.03 -25.18
CA THR A 36 16.70 8.04 -24.51
C THR A 36 17.53 9.16 -23.88
N THR A 37 17.06 10.42 -23.92
CA THR A 37 17.77 11.54 -23.29
C THR A 37 17.75 11.44 -21.76
N PRO A 38 18.81 11.89 -21.05
CA PRO A 38 18.88 11.84 -19.58
C PRO A 38 17.68 12.50 -18.88
N TYR A 39 17.15 13.57 -19.46
CA TYR A 39 15.95 14.26 -18.98
C TYR A 39 14.70 13.35 -18.98
N ARG A 40 14.52 12.54 -20.03
CA ARG A 40 13.36 11.65 -20.18
C ARG A 40 13.43 10.46 -19.20
N ILE A 41 14.62 9.94 -18.96
CA ILE A 41 14.85 8.88 -17.94
C ILE A 41 14.54 9.43 -16.54
N ALA A 42 15.03 10.63 -16.22
CA ALA A 42 14.74 11.28 -14.94
C ALA A 42 13.24 11.59 -14.75
N SER A 43 12.54 12.03 -15.80
CA SER A 43 11.09 12.25 -15.76
C SER A 43 10.33 10.95 -15.43
N LEU A 44 10.72 9.85 -16.09
CA LEU A 44 10.09 8.55 -15.92
C LEU A 44 10.33 7.97 -14.51
N MET A 45 11.58 8.03 -14.01
CA MET A 45 11.93 7.58 -12.65
C MET A 45 11.19 8.37 -11.57
N ASN A 46 11.03 9.68 -11.75
CA ASN A 46 10.29 10.53 -10.81
C ASN A 46 8.76 10.32 -10.90
N SER A 47 8.24 9.71 -11.96
CA SER A 47 6.80 9.53 -12.14
C SER A 47 6.22 8.44 -11.24
N VAL A 48 6.98 7.40 -10.90
CA VAL A 48 6.53 6.26 -10.08
C VAL A 48 6.15 6.67 -8.65
N PRO A 49 7.03 7.30 -7.85
CA PRO A 49 6.68 7.72 -6.49
C PRO A 49 5.54 8.75 -6.48
N ARG A 50 5.47 9.61 -7.50
CA ARG A 50 4.37 10.58 -7.68
C ARG A 50 3.05 9.87 -7.99
N GLY A 51 3.09 8.85 -8.85
CA GLY A 51 1.94 8.00 -9.19
C GLY A 51 1.36 7.33 -7.94
N ALA A 52 2.20 6.68 -7.13
CA ALA A 52 1.78 6.07 -5.87
C ALA A 52 1.12 7.08 -4.90
N ALA A 53 1.68 8.29 -4.78
CA ALA A 53 1.10 9.35 -3.98
C ALA A 53 -0.29 9.79 -4.49
N ILE A 54 -0.45 9.98 -5.81
CA ILE A 54 -1.74 10.28 -6.45
C ILE A 54 -2.74 9.16 -6.20
N ALA A 55 -2.33 7.91 -6.41
CA ALA A 55 -3.16 6.74 -6.20
C ALA A 55 -3.68 6.64 -4.76
N MET A 56 -2.84 6.94 -3.78
CA MET A 56 -3.25 6.96 -2.37
C MET A 56 -4.32 8.03 -2.10
N ILE A 57 -4.10 9.26 -2.59
CA ILE A 57 -5.07 10.36 -2.42
C ILE A 57 -6.41 9.99 -3.09
N VAL A 58 -6.36 9.48 -4.30
CA VAL A 58 -7.53 9.05 -5.08
C VAL A 58 -8.26 7.89 -4.39
N ALA A 59 -7.53 6.90 -3.89
CA ALA A 59 -8.11 5.77 -3.19
C ALA A 59 -8.88 6.20 -1.94
N VAL A 60 -8.29 7.09 -1.14
CA VAL A 60 -8.97 7.57 0.07
C VAL A 60 -10.14 8.48 -0.27
N ALA A 61 -10.01 9.36 -1.26
CA ALA A 61 -11.11 10.19 -1.74
C ALA A 61 -12.28 9.34 -2.27
N ALA A 62 -12.00 8.35 -3.11
CA ALA A 62 -13.01 7.40 -3.61
C ALA A 62 -13.66 6.64 -2.44
N ALA A 63 -12.88 6.16 -1.48
CA ALA A 63 -13.40 5.48 -0.30
C ALA A 63 -14.33 6.39 0.54
N VAL A 64 -13.95 7.65 0.77
CA VAL A 64 -14.78 8.62 1.50
C VAL A 64 -16.08 8.93 0.76
N VAL A 65 -16.01 9.24 -0.54
CA VAL A 65 -17.19 9.55 -1.37
C VAL A 65 -18.15 8.36 -1.39
N VAL A 66 -17.61 7.16 -1.63
CA VAL A 66 -18.40 5.93 -1.71
C VAL A 66 -19.07 5.60 -0.37
N THR A 67 -18.32 5.69 0.74
CA THR A 67 -18.86 5.38 2.06
C THR A 67 -19.90 6.38 2.54
N THR A 68 -19.82 7.64 2.09
CA THR A 68 -20.71 8.73 2.51
C THR A 68 -21.98 8.78 1.68
N PHE A 69 -21.86 8.79 0.34
CA PHE A 69 -22.97 9.12 -0.55
C PHE A 69 -23.57 7.93 -1.28
N THR A 70 -22.85 6.81 -1.35
CA THR A 70 -23.20 5.77 -2.30
C THR A 70 -23.73 4.52 -1.62
N ARG A 71 -24.56 3.81 -2.37
CA ARG A 71 -25.01 2.48 -1.98
C ARG A 71 -23.89 1.47 -2.22
N PRO A 72 -23.88 0.32 -1.53
CA PRO A 72 -22.86 -0.70 -1.74
C PRO A 72 -22.68 -1.11 -3.21
N ALA A 73 -23.74 -1.17 -4.02
CA ALA A 73 -23.59 -1.54 -5.44
C ALA A 73 -22.86 -0.46 -6.25
N ALA A 74 -22.99 0.81 -5.89
CA ALA A 74 -22.26 1.90 -6.54
C ALA A 74 -20.76 1.86 -6.21
N ALA A 75 -20.37 1.35 -5.03
CA ALA A 75 -18.97 1.06 -4.69
C ALA A 75 -18.36 0.02 -5.64
N TRP A 76 -19.07 -1.09 -5.87
CA TRP A 76 -18.66 -2.13 -6.80
C TRP A 76 -18.62 -1.63 -8.24
N LEU A 77 -19.60 -0.82 -8.65
CA LEU A 77 -19.63 -0.19 -9.97
C LEU A 77 -18.44 0.75 -10.17
N LEU A 78 -18.10 1.59 -9.18
CA LEU A 78 -16.94 2.48 -9.28
C LEU A 78 -15.62 1.70 -9.34
N ALA A 79 -15.50 0.63 -8.56
CA ALA A 79 -14.36 -0.29 -8.66
C ALA A 79 -14.27 -0.93 -10.06
N MET A 80 -15.39 -1.39 -10.61
CA MET A 80 -15.48 -1.94 -11.96
C MET A 80 -15.07 -0.92 -13.03
N VAL A 81 -15.50 0.35 -12.91
CA VAL A 81 -15.11 1.43 -13.81
C VAL A 81 -13.61 1.70 -13.72
N GLY A 82 -13.04 1.72 -12.51
CA GLY A 82 -11.58 1.84 -12.31
C GLY A 82 -10.80 0.70 -12.98
N ALA A 83 -11.24 -0.54 -12.79
CA ALA A 83 -10.64 -1.72 -13.44
C ALA A 83 -10.79 -1.70 -14.98
N PHE A 84 -11.94 -1.24 -15.47
CA PHE A 84 -12.18 -1.11 -16.91
C PHE A 84 -11.30 -0.03 -17.54
N ALA A 85 -11.17 1.13 -16.89
CA ALA A 85 -10.27 2.19 -17.34
C ALA A 85 -8.81 1.73 -17.35
N LEU A 86 -8.37 0.99 -16.32
CA LEU A 86 -7.05 0.34 -16.28
C LEU A 86 -6.85 -0.61 -17.47
N PHE A 87 -7.86 -1.45 -17.77
CA PHE A 87 -7.83 -2.40 -18.89
C PHE A 87 -7.72 -1.70 -20.24
N VAL A 88 -8.52 -0.64 -20.47
CA VAL A 88 -8.45 0.16 -21.69
C VAL A 88 -7.09 0.84 -21.82
N ASN A 89 -6.55 1.39 -20.73
CA ASN A 89 -5.23 2.01 -20.71
C ASN A 89 -4.14 1.01 -21.15
N HIS A 90 -4.18 -0.22 -20.64
CA HIS A 90 -3.24 -1.28 -21.02
C HIS A 90 -3.41 -1.80 -22.47
N ILE A 91 -4.62 -1.70 -23.06
CA ILE A 91 -4.84 -2.02 -24.48
C ILE A 91 -4.24 -0.91 -25.36
N VAL A 92 -4.51 0.35 -25.02
CA VAL A 92 -4.05 1.50 -25.79
C VAL A 92 -2.53 1.66 -25.68
N GLY A 93 -1.97 1.46 -24.49
CA GLY A 93 -0.54 1.59 -24.19
C GLY A 93 0.36 0.63 -24.96
N ARG A 94 -0.16 -0.48 -25.51
CA ARG A 94 0.63 -1.42 -26.32
C ARG A 94 1.23 -0.78 -27.58
N ASN A 95 0.55 0.21 -28.13
CA ASN A 95 0.93 0.84 -29.40
C ASN A 95 1.77 2.11 -29.18
N VAL A 96 2.20 2.35 -27.95
CA VAL A 96 2.81 3.60 -27.52
C VAL A 96 4.27 3.34 -27.15
N SER A 97 5.19 3.97 -27.88
CA SER A 97 6.64 3.89 -27.63
C SER A 97 7.26 5.22 -27.20
N ASP A 98 6.46 6.28 -27.02
CA ASP A 98 6.94 7.62 -26.65
C ASP A 98 7.03 7.78 -25.12
N PRO A 99 8.20 8.14 -24.55
CA PRO A 99 8.38 8.36 -23.11
C PRO A 99 7.40 9.32 -22.44
N ASP A 100 6.94 10.36 -23.15
CA ASP A 100 5.95 11.31 -22.60
C ASP A 100 4.58 10.64 -22.43
N LEU A 101 4.25 9.71 -23.33
CA LEU A 101 3.04 8.91 -23.25
C LEU A 101 3.17 7.80 -22.17
N LEU A 102 4.37 7.25 -21.93
CA LEU A 102 4.61 6.31 -20.82
C LEU A 102 4.39 6.97 -19.45
N THR A 103 4.83 8.22 -19.30
CA THR A 103 4.60 9.00 -18.07
C THR A 103 3.10 9.25 -17.87
N THR A 104 2.39 9.59 -18.95
CA THR A 104 0.93 9.77 -18.93
C THR A 104 0.21 8.47 -18.57
N GLN A 105 0.67 7.34 -19.13
CA GLN A 105 0.14 6.01 -18.85
C GLN A 105 0.28 5.67 -17.36
N ASN A 106 1.44 5.92 -16.76
CA ASN A 106 1.66 5.68 -15.33
C ASN A 106 0.72 6.52 -14.43
N PHE A 107 0.49 7.79 -14.78
CA PHE A 107 -0.48 8.61 -14.05
C PHE A 107 -1.92 8.10 -14.19
N LEU A 108 -2.31 7.64 -15.38
CA LEU A 108 -3.62 7.02 -15.61
C LEU A 108 -3.76 5.70 -14.84
N ASP A 109 -2.73 4.85 -14.85
CA ASP A 109 -2.72 3.59 -14.10
C ASP A 109 -2.83 3.87 -12.60
N SER A 110 -2.08 4.84 -12.09
CA SER A 110 -2.16 5.28 -10.69
C SER A 110 -3.55 5.80 -10.30
N LEU A 111 -4.19 6.61 -11.16
CA LEU A 111 -5.54 7.12 -10.95
C LEU A 111 -6.59 5.99 -10.95
N CYS A 112 -6.47 5.07 -11.90
CA CYS A 112 -7.38 3.93 -12.05
C CYS A 112 -7.23 2.92 -10.91
N ALA A 113 -5.99 2.57 -10.56
CA ALA A 113 -5.65 1.68 -9.46
C ALA A 113 -6.07 2.28 -8.10
N GLY A 114 -5.82 3.58 -7.89
CA GLY A 114 -6.33 4.30 -6.72
C GLY A 114 -7.85 4.23 -6.61
N THR A 115 -8.56 4.52 -7.70
CA THR A 115 -10.03 4.44 -7.76
C THR A 115 -10.53 3.03 -7.44
N LEU A 116 -9.89 2.00 -8.02
CA LEU A 116 -10.19 0.59 -7.78
C LEU A 116 -9.97 0.21 -6.31
N LEU A 117 -8.80 0.49 -5.72
CA LEU A 117 -8.50 0.20 -4.31
C LEU A 117 -9.47 0.90 -3.37
N GLY A 118 -9.71 2.19 -3.61
CA GLY A 118 -10.59 3.01 -2.78
C GLY A 118 -12.03 2.52 -2.77
N ALA A 119 -12.61 2.36 -3.96
CA ALA A 119 -13.99 1.93 -4.11
C ALA A 119 -14.20 0.48 -3.66
N LEU A 120 -13.28 -0.43 -4.02
CA LEU A 120 -13.34 -1.83 -3.62
C LEU A 120 -13.17 -1.99 -2.12
N GLY A 121 -12.17 -1.32 -1.53
CA GLY A 121 -11.96 -1.28 -0.09
C GLY A 121 -13.20 -0.78 0.67
N ALA A 122 -13.82 0.32 0.22
CA ALA A 122 -15.07 0.81 0.79
C ALA A 122 -16.24 -0.20 0.69
N ALA A 123 -16.30 -0.98 -0.40
CA ALA A 123 -17.33 -1.99 -0.62
C ALA A 123 -17.16 -3.21 0.31
N VAL A 124 -15.92 -3.68 0.49
CA VAL A 124 -15.62 -4.98 1.10
C VAL A 124 -15.31 -4.91 2.59
N MET A 125 -14.79 -3.78 3.10
CA MET A 125 -14.36 -3.62 4.50
C MET A 125 -15.47 -3.84 5.54
N ARG A 126 -16.75 -3.87 5.12
CA ARG A 126 -17.90 -4.15 6.00
C ARG A 126 -18.13 -5.64 6.23
N ARG A 127 -17.50 -6.53 5.45
CA ARG A 127 -17.69 -7.99 5.50
C ARG A 127 -16.35 -8.67 5.77
N PRO A 128 -16.25 -9.56 6.77
CA PRO A 128 -14.95 -10.07 7.25
C PRO A 128 -14.19 -10.86 6.19
N ALA A 129 -14.86 -11.74 5.44
CA ALA A 129 -14.18 -12.58 4.43
C ALA A 129 -13.67 -11.76 3.23
N PRO A 130 -14.50 -10.94 2.54
CA PRO A 130 -14.01 -10.04 1.49
C PRO A 130 -12.97 -9.03 1.96
N ALA A 131 -13.11 -8.49 3.19
CA ALA A 131 -12.11 -7.58 3.76
C ALA A 131 -10.76 -8.27 3.99
N ALA A 132 -10.76 -9.51 4.48
CA ALA A 132 -9.55 -10.29 4.64
C ALA A 132 -8.88 -10.56 3.29
N ALA A 133 -9.66 -10.98 2.28
CA ALA A 133 -9.16 -11.23 0.94
C ALA A 133 -8.60 -9.99 0.25
N TYR A 134 -9.28 -8.84 0.36
CA TYR A 134 -8.78 -7.54 -0.07
C TYR A 134 -7.44 -7.20 0.61
N THR A 135 -7.37 -7.40 1.92
CA THR A 135 -6.17 -7.12 2.72
C THR A 135 -4.99 -8.01 2.31
N VAL A 136 -5.21 -9.31 2.09
CA VAL A 136 -4.18 -10.23 1.56
C VAL A 136 -3.76 -9.82 0.16
N GLY A 137 -4.70 -9.39 -0.70
CA GLY A 137 -4.38 -8.90 -2.04
C GLY A 137 -3.50 -7.65 -2.00
N VAL A 138 -3.79 -6.68 -1.12
CA VAL A 138 -2.95 -5.48 -0.97
C VAL A 138 -1.59 -5.83 -0.35
N ALA A 139 -1.58 -6.39 0.86
CA ALA A 139 -0.35 -6.63 1.62
C ALA A 139 0.54 -7.71 0.98
N GLY A 140 -0.05 -8.72 0.34
CA GLY A 140 0.70 -9.81 -0.29
C GLY A 140 1.50 -9.34 -1.50
N PHE A 141 0.92 -8.49 -2.34
CA PHE A 141 1.63 -7.92 -3.48
C PHE A 141 2.63 -6.84 -3.08
N PHE A 142 2.38 -6.12 -1.97
CA PHE A 142 3.38 -5.26 -1.35
C PHE A 142 4.66 -5.99 -0.97
N VAL A 143 4.55 -7.15 -0.32
CA VAL A 143 5.72 -7.96 0.08
C VAL A 143 6.49 -8.52 -1.12
N PHE A 144 5.81 -8.69 -2.25
CA PHE A 144 6.43 -9.23 -3.45
C PHE A 144 7.42 -8.22 -4.06
N GLY A 145 7.07 -6.92 -4.08
CA GLY A 145 7.99 -5.79 -4.35
C GLY A 145 8.48 -5.66 -5.80
N ASP A 146 8.89 -6.75 -6.43
CA ASP A 146 9.39 -6.79 -7.81
C ASP A 146 8.70 -7.90 -8.61
N LEU A 147 7.76 -7.50 -9.47
CA LEU A 147 7.03 -8.39 -10.37
C LEU A 147 7.72 -8.58 -11.72
N ALA A 148 8.80 -7.84 -12.01
CA ALA A 148 9.45 -7.87 -13.31
C ALA A 148 10.02 -9.26 -13.61
N GLU A 149 10.61 -9.91 -12.62
CA GLU A 149 11.15 -11.27 -12.79
C GLU A 149 10.05 -12.34 -12.84
N LEU A 150 9.00 -12.23 -12.02
CA LEU A 150 7.85 -13.16 -12.04
C LEU A 150 7.17 -13.21 -13.41
N LEU A 151 7.15 -12.06 -14.09
CA LEU A 151 6.49 -11.86 -15.37
C LEU A 151 7.46 -12.02 -16.56
N ASP A 152 8.68 -12.53 -16.32
CA ASP A 152 9.72 -12.82 -17.33
C ASP A 152 10.10 -11.59 -18.18
N ILE A 153 10.09 -10.40 -17.56
CA ILE A 153 10.26 -9.11 -18.23
C ILE A 153 11.74 -8.79 -18.50
N ALA A 154 12.65 -9.44 -17.77
CA ALA A 154 14.08 -9.15 -17.81
C ALA A 154 14.77 -9.57 -19.13
N ASP A 155 14.31 -10.64 -19.79
CA ASP A 155 15.15 -11.32 -20.81
C ASP A 155 14.65 -11.23 -22.27
N ARG A 156 13.45 -10.71 -22.56
CA ARG A 156 12.89 -10.87 -23.93
C ARG A 156 12.36 -9.65 -24.66
N ASP A 157 11.83 -8.62 -24.00
CA ASP A 157 11.37 -7.42 -24.69
C ASP A 157 11.05 -6.32 -23.66
N PRO A 158 11.70 -5.14 -23.67
CA PRO A 158 11.41 -4.14 -22.66
C PRO A 158 10.00 -3.51 -22.80
N MET A 159 9.29 -3.75 -23.92
CA MET A 159 7.87 -3.41 -24.05
C MET A 159 6.97 -4.30 -23.18
N THR A 160 7.47 -5.39 -22.60
CA THR A 160 6.70 -6.25 -21.68
C THR A 160 6.54 -5.65 -20.29
N VAL A 161 7.40 -4.68 -19.90
CA VAL A 161 7.24 -3.86 -18.67
C VAL A 161 5.88 -3.15 -18.67
N LEU A 162 5.47 -2.64 -19.84
CA LEU A 162 4.20 -1.97 -20.08
C LEU A 162 2.98 -2.89 -20.01
N GLU A 163 3.18 -4.20 -19.94
CA GLU A 163 2.12 -5.19 -19.79
C GLU A 163 1.94 -5.64 -18.32
N THR A 164 2.45 -4.88 -17.34
CA THR A 164 2.26 -5.15 -15.91
C THR A 164 1.24 -4.21 -15.27
N PRO A 165 0.14 -4.72 -14.67
CA PRO A 165 -0.26 -6.13 -14.57
C PRO A 165 -0.69 -6.78 -15.90
N PRO A 166 -0.51 -8.11 -16.05
CA PRO A 166 -0.91 -8.82 -17.27
C PRO A 166 -2.37 -8.57 -17.62
N ARG A 167 -2.66 -8.26 -18.89
CA ARG A 167 -4.03 -7.94 -19.33
C ARG A 167 -5.04 -9.04 -19.00
N TRP A 168 -4.63 -10.30 -19.03
CA TRP A 168 -5.48 -11.43 -18.66
C TRP A 168 -5.88 -11.38 -17.18
N LEU A 169 -4.99 -10.90 -16.29
CA LEU A 169 -5.25 -10.75 -14.87
C LEU A 169 -6.21 -9.58 -14.63
N ILE A 170 -6.01 -8.46 -15.34
CA ILE A 170 -6.95 -7.32 -15.32
C ILE A 170 -8.32 -7.76 -15.83
N ALA A 171 -8.39 -8.50 -16.94
CA ALA A 171 -9.63 -9.01 -17.51
C ALA A 171 -10.36 -9.96 -16.54
N ALA A 172 -9.63 -10.86 -15.88
CA ALA A 172 -10.19 -11.77 -14.88
C ALA A 172 -10.76 -10.99 -13.67
N ALA A 173 -10.02 -10.01 -13.15
CA ALA A 173 -10.51 -9.13 -12.09
C ALA A 173 -11.74 -8.33 -12.52
N LEU A 174 -11.74 -7.80 -13.75
CA LEU A 174 -12.85 -7.06 -14.32
C LEU A 174 -14.11 -7.92 -14.44
N VAL A 175 -14.01 -9.16 -14.95
CA VAL A 175 -15.15 -10.09 -15.03
C VAL A 175 -15.71 -10.38 -13.64
N LEU A 176 -14.85 -10.62 -12.66
CA LEU A 176 -15.29 -10.84 -11.27
C LEU A 176 -15.95 -9.60 -10.65
N LEU A 177 -15.44 -8.40 -10.95
CA LEU A 177 -16.05 -7.13 -10.53
C LEU A 177 -17.40 -6.89 -11.21
N VAL A 178 -17.58 -7.27 -12.48
CA VAL A 178 -18.87 -7.23 -13.17
C VAL A 178 -19.87 -8.15 -12.47
N ILE A 179 -19.47 -9.41 -12.19
CA ILE A 179 -20.33 -10.37 -11.49
C ILE A 179 -20.65 -9.86 -10.07
N GLY A 180 -19.66 -9.36 -9.34
CA GLY A 180 -19.82 -8.79 -8.00
C GLY A 180 -20.75 -7.57 -7.99
N THR A 181 -20.66 -6.71 -9.00
CA THR A 181 -21.55 -5.56 -9.19
C THR A 181 -22.99 -5.98 -9.43
N LEU A 182 -23.22 -6.93 -10.35
CA LEU A 182 -24.55 -7.47 -10.63
C LEU A 182 -25.17 -8.15 -9.40
N HIS A 183 -24.37 -8.93 -8.68
CA HIS A 183 -24.77 -9.65 -7.48
C HIS A 183 -25.14 -8.72 -6.32
N ASN A 184 -24.39 -7.63 -6.12
CA ASN A 184 -24.67 -6.68 -5.03
C ASN A 184 -25.75 -5.64 -5.40
N ARG A 185 -25.99 -5.38 -6.70
CA ARG A 185 -27.13 -4.56 -7.17
C ARG A 185 -28.49 -5.15 -6.80
N ALA A 186 -28.62 -6.48 -6.87
CA ALA A 186 -29.87 -7.18 -6.57
C ALA A 186 -30.25 -7.22 -5.08
N LYS A 187 -29.31 -6.90 -4.18
CA LYS A 187 -29.50 -6.99 -2.72
C LYS A 187 -29.89 -5.67 -2.06
N GLU A 188 -30.11 -4.61 -2.83
CA GLU A 188 -30.42 -3.30 -2.29
C GLU A 188 -31.91 -3.19 -1.92
N PRO A 189 -32.25 -2.92 -0.64
CA PRO A 189 -33.61 -2.53 -0.29
C PRO A 189 -33.91 -1.13 -0.86
N PRO A 190 -35.05 -0.93 -1.54
CA PRO A 190 -35.45 0.38 -2.03
C PRO A 190 -35.77 1.32 -0.86
N GLY A 191 -35.12 2.49 -0.80
CA GLY A 191 -35.64 3.62 0.00
C GLY A 191 -34.75 4.22 1.10
N GLN A 192 -33.58 3.67 1.45
CA GLN A 192 -32.69 4.34 2.41
C GLN A 192 -31.82 5.41 1.73
N GLY A 193 -32.45 6.54 1.38
CA GLY A 193 -31.74 7.78 1.12
C GLY A 193 -31.08 8.25 2.42
N ARG A 194 -29.75 8.20 2.50
CA ARG A 194 -29.02 8.86 3.58
C ARG A 194 -29.15 10.37 3.34
N GLY A 195 -29.86 11.07 4.22
CA GLY A 195 -29.95 12.53 4.22
C GLY A 195 -28.55 13.17 4.33
N ALA A 196 -28.44 14.47 4.06
CA ALA A 196 -27.18 15.22 4.03
C ALA A 196 -26.25 14.86 5.19
N VAL A 197 -25.26 13.98 4.91
CA VAL A 197 -24.20 13.62 5.85
C VAL A 197 -23.01 14.51 5.50
N GLU A 198 -22.49 15.23 6.50
CA GLU A 198 -21.23 15.98 6.35
C GLU A 198 -20.14 15.05 5.84
N LEU A 199 -19.47 15.44 4.74
CA LEU A 199 -18.39 14.65 4.16
C LEU A 199 -17.22 14.64 5.15
N PRO A 200 -16.77 13.46 5.66
CA PRO A 200 -15.61 13.40 6.54
C PRO A 200 -14.36 13.66 5.72
N ILE A 201 -13.92 14.93 5.70
CA ILE A 201 -12.74 15.40 4.95
C ILE A 201 -11.42 14.92 5.60
N ALA A 202 -11.44 14.57 6.89
CA ALA A 202 -10.24 14.26 7.66
C ALA A 202 -9.35 13.14 7.08
N PRO A 203 -9.85 11.98 6.60
CA PRO A 203 -9.02 10.96 5.96
C PRO A 203 -8.38 11.44 4.65
N ILE A 204 -9.07 12.30 3.88
CA ILE A 204 -8.53 12.86 2.63
C ILE A 204 -7.35 13.77 2.96
N VAL A 205 -7.51 14.65 3.96
CA VAL A 205 -6.42 15.52 4.43
C VAL A 205 -5.27 14.69 5.01
N ALA A 206 -5.56 13.63 5.78
CA ALA A 206 -4.55 12.71 6.29
C ALA A 206 -3.74 12.05 5.14
N ALA A 207 -4.43 11.58 4.10
CA ALA A 207 -3.80 11.00 2.92
C ALA A 207 -2.93 12.02 2.18
N MET A 208 -3.42 13.24 1.97
CA MET A 208 -2.67 14.32 1.31
C MET A 208 -1.42 14.70 2.09
N VAL A 209 -1.54 14.91 3.41
CA VAL A 209 -0.39 15.27 4.27
C VAL A 209 0.67 14.17 4.23
N LEU A 210 0.26 12.91 4.38
CA LEU A 210 1.20 11.79 4.33
C LEU A 210 1.85 11.64 2.95
N ALA A 211 1.06 11.59 1.87
CA ALA A 211 1.54 11.50 0.49
C ALA A 211 2.55 12.59 0.15
N LEU A 212 2.16 13.85 0.35
CA LEU A 212 2.94 14.99 -0.13
C LEU A 212 4.21 15.18 0.69
N VAL A 213 4.15 15.03 2.02
CA VAL A 213 5.35 15.21 2.85
C VAL A 213 6.36 14.10 2.60
N VAL A 214 5.91 12.84 2.50
CA VAL A 214 6.81 11.70 2.23
C VAL A 214 7.42 11.80 0.83
N LEU A 215 6.64 12.17 -0.17
CA LEU A 215 7.13 12.41 -1.53
C LEU A 215 8.14 13.56 -1.58
N VAL A 216 7.82 14.70 -0.96
CA VAL A 216 8.74 15.86 -0.92
C VAL A 216 10.01 15.51 -0.17
N ALA A 217 9.93 14.82 0.96
CA ALA A 217 11.09 14.43 1.77
C ALA A 217 12.01 13.44 1.02
N SER A 218 11.43 12.41 0.38
CA SER A 218 12.20 11.43 -0.41
C SER A 218 12.84 12.06 -1.64
N GLU A 219 12.10 12.86 -2.41
CA GLU A 219 12.66 13.56 -3.58
C GLU A 219 13.72 14.60 -3.18
N TRP A 220 13.48 15.35 -2.10
CA TRP A 220 14.44 16.32 -1.61
C TRP A 220 15.73 15.65 -1.18
N LEU A 221 15.65 14.55 -0.41
CA LEU A 221 16.81 13.80 0.02
C LEU A 221 17.58 13.21 -1.17
N ALA A 222 16.88 12.61 -2.13
CA ALA A 222 17.49 12.07 -3.35
C ALA A 222 18.27 13.17 -4.10
N ARG A 223 17.70 14.37 -4.22
CA ARG A 223 18.38 15.53 -4.84
C ARG A 223 19.61 15.99 -4.05
N GLN A 224 19.55 16.01 -2.72
CA GLN A 224 20.71 16.40 -1.90
C GLN A 224 21.89 15.44 -2.07
N ILE A 225 21.59 14.14 -2.06
CA ILE A 225 22.61 13.10 -2.25
C ILE A 225 23.22 13.20 -3.66
N GLN A 226 22.39 13.42 -4.69
CA GLN A 226 22.87 13.58 -6.06
C GLN A 226 23.74 14.83 -6.27
N ASN A 227 23.41 15.95 -5.61
CA ASN A 227 24.14 17.20 -5.78
C ASN A 227 25.50 17.23 -5.08
N THR A 228 25.66 16.45 -4.01
CA THR A 228 26.84 16.49 -3.13
C THR A 228 27.27 15.09 -2.68
N PRO A 229 27.63 14.19 -3.63
CA PRO A 229 27.84 12.77 -3.34
C PRO A 229 28.95 12.48 -2.31
N ASP A 230 29.96 13.34 -2.20
CA ASP A 230 31.10 13.16 -1.28
C ASP A 230 30.82 13.68 0.15
N ALA A 231 29.65 14.29 0.41
CA ALA A 231 29.31 14.91 1.68
C ALA A 231 28.65 13.94 2.68
N SER A 232 28.77 14.23 3.98
CA SER A 232 28.02 13.51 5.01
C SER A 232 26.55 13.94 5.02
N HIS A 233 25.65 13.07 4.61
CA HIS A 233 24.20 13.33 4.56
C HIS A 233 23.44 12.95 5.83
N VAL A 234 24.11 12.73 6.97
CA VAL A 234 23.46 12.28 8.22
C VAL A 234 22.36 13.24 8.68
N ILE A 235 22.59 14.55 8.54
CA ILE A 235 21.62 15.59 8.92
C ILE A 235 20.41 15.58 7.97
N ASP A 236 20.65 15.47 6.66
CA ASP A 236 19.60 15.44 5.64
C ASP A 236 18.69 14.22 5.82
N ILE A 237 19.28 13.06 6.08
CA ILE A 237 18.55 11.82 6.39
C ILE A 237 17.72 12.01 7.67
N GLY A 238 18.33 12.57 8.72
CA GLY A 238 17.63 12.84 9.98
C GLY A 238 16.41 13.76 9.79
N LEU A 239 16.54 14.80 8.96
CA LEU A 239 15.46 15.74 8.66
C LEU A 239 14.34 15.05 7.86
N ALA A 240 14.68 14.22 6.87
CA ALA A 240 13.70 13.48 6.07
C ALA A 240 12.95 12.43 6.90
N VAL A 241 13.65 11.72 7.80
CA VAL A 241 13.04 10.81 8.79
C VAL A 241 12.09 11.57 9.72
N ALA A 242 12.53 12.70 10.27
CA ALA A 242 11.71 13.52 11.15
C ALA A 242 10.45 14.04 10.44
N ALA A 243 10.57 14.50 9.19
CA ALA A 243 9.44 14.93 8.38
C ALA A 243 8.44 13.79 8.12
N THR A 244 8.93 12.59 7.81
CA THR A 244 8.11 11.39 7.58
C THR A 244 7.35 10.97 8.84
N VAL A 245 8.04 10.91 9.98
CA VAL A 245 7.42 10.58 11.27
C VAL A 245 6.40 11.64 11.67
N ALA A 246 6.71 12.93 11.49
CA ALA A 246 5.78 14.03 11.76
C ALA A 246 4.53 13.94 10.89
N ALA A 247 4.68 13.67 9.58
CA ALA A 247 3.56 13.46 8.66
C ALA A 247 2.68 12.27 9.08
N ALA A 248 3.30 11.15 9.46
CA ALA A 248 2.59 9.99 9.98
C ALA A 248 1.81 10.31 11.27
N ILE A 249 2.39 11.10 12.18
CA ILE A 249 1.72 11.56 13.40
C ILE A 249 0.52 12.43 13.05
N VAL A 250 0.68 13.44 12.19
CA VAL A 250 -0.41 14.34 11.79
C VAL A 250 -1.54 13.54 11.11
N ALA A 251 -1.20 12.67 10.15
CA ALA A 251 -2.16 11.81 9.47
C ALA A 251 -2.91 10.89 10.45
N ALA A 252 -2.19 10.24 11.38
CA ALA A 252 -2.79 9.38 12.41
C ALA A 252 -3.70 10.15 13.38
N MET A 253 -3.37 11.40 13.70
CA MET A 253 -4.20 12.26 14.55
C MET A 253 -5.45 12.79 13.83
N LEU A 254 -5.40 12.98 12.52
CA LEU A 254 -6.58 13.36 11.74
C LEU A 254 -7.59 12.21 11.62
N LEU A 255 -7.14 10.96 11.67
CA LEU A 255 -8.02 9.80 11.60
C LEU A 255 -8.87 9.62 12.86
N PRO A 256 -10.11 9.09 12.75
CA PRO A 256 -11.00 8.93 13.89
C PRO A 256 -10.52 7.84 14.86
N GLY A 257 -10.64 8.10 16.16
CA GLY A 257 -10.41 7.11 17.21
C GLY A 257 -8.99 6.54 17.18
N ARG A 258 -8.86 5.21 17.06
CA ARG A 258 -7.57 4.50 17.06
C ARG A 258 -7.17 4.01 15.66
N ASP A 259 -7.85 4.46 14.62
CA ASP A 259 -7.59 4.00 13.25
C ASP A 259 -6.21 4.46 12.72
N GLY A 260 -5.59 5.47 13.36
CA GLY A 260 -4.24 5.93 13.07
C GLY A 260 -3.12 4.90 13.28
N TYR A 261 -3.39 3.78 13.98
CA TYR A 261 -2.42 2.69 14.10
C TYR A 261 -2.05 2.06 12.76
N GLY A 262 -3.01 1.96 11.83
CA GLY A 262 -2.75 1.43 10.50
C GLY A 262 -1.68 2.23 9.75
N VAL A 263 -1.72 3.56 9.89
CA VAL A 263 -0.75 4.46 9.24
C VAL A 263 0.66 4.27 9.81
N PHE A 264 0.81 4.24 11.15
CA PHE A 264 2.12 4.02 11.77
C PHE A 264 2.73 2.67 11.41
N LEU A 265 1.92 1.60 11.42
CA LEU A 265 2.39 0.28 11.03
C LEU A 265 2.76 0.22 9.56
N ALA A 266 1.98 0.84 8.67
CA ALA A 266 2.27 0.90 7.25
C ALA A 266 3.60 1.63 6.98
N VAL A 267 3.77 2.85 7.52
CA VAL A 267 4.99 3.64 7.31
C VAL A 267 6.24 2.91 7.84
N GLY A 268 6.17 2.29 9.01
CA GLY A 268 7.28 1.50 9.54
C GLY A 268 7.56 0.24 8.72
N LEU A 269 6.51 -0.45 8.24
CA LEU A 269 6.64 -1.66 7.44
C LEU A 269 7.20 -1.38 6.04
N VAL A 270 6.81 -0.28 5.40
CA VAL A 270 7.39 0.18 4.14
C VAL A 270 8.88 0.44 4.30
N ALA A 271 9.27 1.19 5.33
CA ALA A 271 10.68 1.45 5.60
C ALA A 271 11.48 0.15 5.85
N ALA A 272 10.89 -0.82 6.56
CA ALA A 272 11.50 -2.13 6.77
C ALA A 272 11.62 -2.93 5.46
N ALA A 273 10.60 -2.92 4.62
CA ALA A 273 10.60 -3.60 3.32
C ALA A 273 11.68 -3.03 2.38
N GLU A 274 11.76 -1.70 2.28
CA GLU A 274 12.79 -1.02 1.49
C GLU A 274 14.20 -1.29 1.99
N ALA A 275 14.40 -1.41 3.32
CA ALA A 275 15.71 -1.74 3.89
C ALA A 275 16.13 -3.19 3.64
N ILE A 276 15.18 -4.14 3.54
CA ILE A 276 15.45 -5.54 3.15
C ILE A 276 15.79 -5.62 1.66
N GLY A 277 15.14 -4.79 0.85
CA GLY A 277 15.33 -4.72 -0.60
C GLY A 277 14.61 -5.82 -1.38
N ALA A 278 14.49 -5.63 -2.69
CA ALA A 278 14.07 -6.67 -3.62
C ALA A 278 15.25 -7.59 -3.91
N ALA A 279 15.03 -8.87 -4.21
CA ALA A 279 16.04 -9.76 -4.77
C ALA A 279 15.35 -10.78 -5.67
N PRO A 280 16.11 -11.42 -6.58
CA PRO A 280 15.54 -12.38 -7.50
C PRO A 280 14.84 -13.54 -6.79
N ARG A 281 13.63 -13.90 -7.24
CA ARG A 281 12.80 -14.93 -6.58
C ARG A 281 12.20 -15.90 -7.58
N PRO A 282 12.20 -17.21 -7.26
CA PRO A 282 11.51 -18.17 -8.11
C PRO A 282 9.99 -17.92 -8.07
N PRO A 283 9.28 -18.16 -9.18
CA PRO A 283 7.87 -17.76 -9.34
C PRO A 283 6.91 -18.44 -8.36
N TRP A 284 7.24 -19.66 -7.90
CA TRP A 284 6.43 -20.39 -6.92
C TRP A 284 6.44 -19.74 -5.52
N SER A 285 7.43 -18.91 -5.21
CA SER A 285 7.56 -18.24 -3.90
C SER A 285 6.40 -17.29 -3.62
N VAL A 286 5.75 -16.74 -4.66
CA VAL A 286 4.56 -15.88 -4.55
C VAL A 286 3.48 -16.56 -3.71
N LEU A 287 3.19 -17.84 -3.99
CA LEU A 287 2.14 -18.58 -3.30
C LEU A 287 2.48 -18.80 -1.83
N VAL A 288 3.77 -19.03 -1.54
CA VAL A 288 4.25 -19.19 -0.16
C VAL A 288 4.15 -17.87 0.60
N LEU A 289 4.59 -16.75 0.01
CA LEU A 289 4.49 -15.43 0.62
C LEU A 289 3.03 -15.02 0.84
N LEU A 290 2.15 -15.27 -0.13
CA LEU A 290 0.70 -15.05 0.02
C LEU A 290 0.11 -15.89 1.15
N ALA A 291 0.49 -17.17 1.26
CA ALA A 291 0.06 -18.04 2.35
C ALA A 291 0.57 -17.53 3.71
N LEU A 292 1.81 -17.07 3.78
CA LEU A 292 2.39 -16.46 4.98
C LEU A 292 1.69 -15.14 5.35
N THR A 293 1.40 -14.27 4.39
CA THR A 293 0.62 -13.04 4.64
C THR A 293 -0.79 -13.36 5.12
N ALA A 294 -1.47 -14.34 4.52
CA ALA A 294 -2.78 -14.80 4.99
C ALA A 294 -2.72 -15.40 6.39
N PHE A 295 -1.68 -16.17 6.70
CA PHE A 295 -1.46 -16.73 8.03
C PHE A 295 -1.18 -15.64 9.07
N GLY A 296 -0.28 -14.70 8.77
CA GLY A 296 0.00 -13.53 9.61
C GLY A 296 -1.27 -12.72 9.87
N LEU A 297 -2.07 -12.46 8.82
CA LEU A 297 -3.37 -11.79 8.92
C LEU A 297 -4.31 -12.53 9.86
N PHE A 298 -4.44 -13.84 9.70
CA PHE A 298 -5.28 -14.67 10.57
C PHE A 298 -4.84 -14.62 12.03
N VAL A 299 -3.53 -14.70 12.29
CA VAL A 299 -2.97 -14.59 13.66
C VAL A 299 -3.22 -13.20 14.23
N GLY A 300 -2.99 -12.13 13.46
CA GLY A 300 -3.25 -10.74 13.87
C GLY A 300 -4.73 -10.47 14.13
N LEU A 301 -5.62 -11.12 13.36
CA LEU A 301 -7.05 -11.09 13.62
C LEU A 301 -7.42 -11.85 14.89
N ARG A 302 -6.80 -12.97 15.23
CA ARG A 302 -7.14 -13.71 16.46
C ARG A 302 -6.55 -13.08 17.73
N LEU A 303 -5.33 -12.56 17.62
CA LEU A 303 -4.55 -12.04 18.75
C LEU A 303 -4.05 -10.62 18.42
N PRO A 304 -4.94 -9.62 18.34
CA PRO A 304 -4.56 -8.27 17.95
C PRO A 304 -3.74 -7.60 19.05
N SER A 305 -2.44 -7.38 18.79
CA SER A 305 -1.56 -6.63 19.68
C SER A 305 -0.70 -5.65 18.87
N MET A 306 -0.95 -4.35 19.06
CA MET A 306 -0.17 -3.29 18.39
C MET A 306 1.28 -3.31 18.84
N THR A 307 1.54 -3.64 20.12
CA THR A 307 2.90 -3.75 20.65
C THR A 307 3.68 -4.85 19.95
N VAL A 308 3.06 -6.02 19.75
CA VAL A 308 3.69 -7.12 19.00
C VAL A 308 3.94 -6.71 17.56
N ALA A 309 2.98 -6.04 16.91
CA ALA A 309 3.16 -5.55 15.55
C ALA A 309 4.33 -4.58 15.42
N SER A 310 4.44 -3.59 16.33
CA SER A 310 5.59 -2.67 16.38
C SER A 310 6.91 -3.39 16.62
N ILE A 311 6.94 -4.38 17.53
CA ILE A 311 8.15 -5.18 17.80
C ILE A 311 8.59 -5.97 16.57
N LEU A 312 7.64 -6.59 15.85
CA LEU A 312 7.95 -7.34 14.62
C LEU A 312 8.55 -6.42 13.54
N VAL A 313 7.97 -5.23 13.34
CA VAL A 313 8.51 -4.23 12.39
C VAL A 313 9.91 -3.77 12.81
N ILE A 314 10.11 -3.45 14.09
CA ILE A 314 11.44 -3.09 14.62
C ILE A 314 12.44 -4.24 14.42
N GLY A 315 12.01 -5.48 14.66
CA GLY A 315 12.82 -6.68 14.44
C GLY A 315 13.27 -6.84 13.00
N LEU A 316 12.40 -6.54 12.02
CA LEU A 316 12.77 -6.52 10.60
C LEU A 316 13.78 -5.41 10.28
N CYS A 317 13.64 -4.22 10.86
CA CYS A 317 14.63 -3.15 10.67
C CYS A 317 16.00 -3.52 11.27
N VAL A 318 16.01 -4.12 12.47
CA VAL A 318 17.25 -4.63 13.11
C VAL A 318 17.86 -5.75 12.27
N TYR A 319 17.03 -6.65 11.74
CA TYR A 319 17.48 -7.70 10.82
C TYR A 319 18.19 -7.12 9.60
N ALA A 320 17.59 -6.13 8.93
CA ALA A 320 18.20 -5.44 7.80
C ALA A 320 19.49 -4.67 8.18
N MET A 321 19.54 -4.09 9.39
CA MET A 321 20.71 -3.37 9.88
C MET A 321 21.90 -4.29 10.18
N LEU A 322 21.65 -5.46 10.78
CA LEU A 322 22.69 -6.39 11.22
C LEU A 322 23.22 -7.28 10.10
N LEU A 323 22.44 -7.47 9.03
CA LEU A 323 22.78 -8.35 7.92
C LEU A 323 22.84 -7.53 6.62
N PRO A 324 23.91 -6.74 6.42
CA PRO A 324 24.05 -5.89 5.23
C PRO A 324 24.11 -6.69 3.91
N ASP A 325 24.47 -7.99 3.97
CA ASP A 325 24.56 -8.88 2.80
C ASP A 325 23.25 -9.66 2.53
N VAL A 326 22.10 -9.23 3.09
CA VAL A 326 20.79 -9.90 2.88
C VAL A 326 20.46 -10.04 1.40
N HIS A 327 20.86 -9.09 0.56
CA HIS A 327 20.58 -9.09 -0.86
C HIS A 327 21.40 -10.14 -1.64
N ASP A 328 22.64 -10.42 -1.23
CA ASP A 328 23.54 -11.34 -1.94
C ASP A 328 23.33 -12.80 -1.54
N ASN A 329 22.71 -13.03 -0.38
CA ASN A 329 22.44 -14.36 0.14
C ASN A 329 20.95 -14.71 0.01
N ASN A 330 20.62 -15.53 -0.98
CA ASN A 330 19.26 -16.01 -1.25
C ASN A 330 18.54 -16.57 0.00
N VAL A 331 19.27 -17.22 0.91
CA VAL A 331 18.68 -17.77 2.14
C VAL A 331 18.31 -16.67 3.12
N LEU A 332 19.18 -15.66 3.28
CA LEU A 332 18.87 -14.49 4.11
C LEU A 332 17.71 -13.71 3.51
N HIS A 333 17.74 -13.41 2.22
CA HIS A 333 16.63 -12.72 1.55
C HIS A 333 15.31 -13.47 1.68
N ALA A 334 15.29 -14.79 1.43
CA ALA A 334 14.09 -15.61 1.58
C ALA A 334 13.55 -15.59 3.02
N THR A 335 14.45 -15.60 4.01
CA THR A 335 14.09 -15.52 5.43
C THR A 335 13.50 -14.15 5.79
N GLY A 336 14.17 -13.06 5.39
CA GLY A 336 13.68 -11.69 5.59
C GLY A 336 12.34 -11.44 4.90
N SER A 337 12.18 -11.95 3.68
CA SER A 337 10.94 -11.85 2.89
C SER A 337 9.79 -12.64 3.52
N SER A 338 10.07 -13.84 4.03
CA SER A 338 9.08 -14.66 4.75
C SER A 338 8.65 -13.99 6.06
N ALA A 339 9.60 -13.42 6.80
CA ALA A 339 9.32 -12.66 8.01
C ALA A 339 8.54 -11.36 7.72
N LEU A 340 8.86 -10.67 6.63
CA LEU A 340 8.13 -9.51 6.13
C LEU A 340 6.69 -9.88 5.75
N ALA A 341 6.49 -10.99 5.04
CA ALA A 341 5.15 -11.49 4.67
C ALA A 341 4.26 -11.74 5.89
N LEU A 342 4.80 -12.45 6.87
CA LEU A 342 4.12 -12.74 8.14
C LEU A 342 3.80 -11.46 8.91
N THR A 343 4.78 -10.56 9.02
CA THR A 343 4.65 -9.30 9.76
C THR A 343 3.64 -8.38 9.09
N ALA A 344 3.68 -8.24 7.76
CA ALA A 344 2.72 -7.45 6.98
C ALA A 344 1.29 -7.92 7.22
N GLY A 345 1.06 -9.24 7.12
CA GLY A 345 -0.22 -9.86 7.44
C GLY A 345 -0.64 -9.54 8.89
N TYR A 346 0.24 -9.79 9.86
CA TYR A 346 -0.04 -9.54 11.27
C TYR A 346 -0.38 -8.09 11.57
N CYS A 347 0.38 -7.13 11.02
CA CYS A 347 0.13 -5.69 11.14
C CYS A 347 -1.26 -5.32 10.61
N CYS A 348 -1.62 -5.82 9.42
CA CYS A 348 -2.94 -5.56 8.83
C CYS A 348 -4.08 -6.15 9.67
N GLY A 349 -3.89 -7.35 10.22
CA GLY A 349 -4.86 -8.02 11.08
C GLY A 349 -5.01 -7.37 12.45
N ALA A 350 -3.92 -6.84 13.00
CA ALA A 350 -3.90 -6.15 14.28
C ALA A 350 -4.56 -4.76 14.19
N ALA A 351 -4.30 -4.00 13.12
CA ALA A 351 -4.74 -2.61 12.95
C ALA A 351 -6.27 -2.40 13.07
N ARG A 352 -7.09 -3.36 12.61
CA ARG A 352 -8.57 -3.39 12.70
C ARG A 352 -9.24 -2.00 12.57
N PRO A 353 -9.15 -1.36 11.39
CA PRO A 353 -9.76 -0.06 11.17
C PRO A 353 -11.28 -0.14 11.37
N ARG A 354 -11.85 0.79 12.14
CA ARG A 354 -13.30 0.87 12.34
C ARG A 354 -13.98 1.64 11.23
N TYR A 355 -13.28 2.63 10.68
CA TYR A 355 -13.74 3.42 9.56
C TYR A 355 -13.06 2.96 8.27
N ALA A 356 -13.85 2.55 7.28
CA ALA A 356 -13.33 1.93 6.05
C ALA A 356 -12.32 2.82 5.29
N PRO A 357 -12.52 4.15 5.13
CA PRO A 357 -11.51 5.01 4.52
C PRO A 357 -10.18 5.04 5.27
N SER A 358 -10.19 4.94 6.61
CA SER A 358 -8.96 4.81 7.39
C SER A 358 -8.23 3.50 7.10
N GLY A 359 -8.99 2.42 6.92
CA GLY A 359 -8.43 1.11 6.54
C GLY A 359 -7.83 1.10 5.14
N VAL A 360 -8.49 1.76 4.19
CA VAL A 360 -7.95 1.98 2.85
C VAL A 360 -6.67 2.80 2.93
N LEU A 361 -6.65 3.92 3.67
CA LEU A 361 -5.44 4.73 3.83
C LEU A 361 -4.27 3.90 4.38
N GLY A 362 -4.50 3.13 5.45
CA GLY A 362 -3.45 2.29 6.03
C GLY A 362 -2.90 1.24 5.05
N LEU A 363 -3.77 0.61 4.25
CA LEU A 363 -3.35 -0.40 3.27
C LEU A 363 -2.68 0.21 2.04
N VAL A 364 -3.20 1.32 1.53
CA VAL A 364 -2.63 1.97 0.33
C VAL A 364 -1.33 2.72 0.66
N ALA A 365 -1.14 3.14 1.92
CA ALA A 365 0.14 3.68 2.38
C ALA A 365 1.31 2.68 2.27
N LEU A 366 1.04 1.38 2.09
CA LEU A 366 2.08 0.38 1.80
C LEU A 366 2.76 0.61 0.44
N TYR A 367 2.09 1.27 -0.50
CA TYR A 367 2.65 1.56 -1.83
C TYR A 367 3.39 2.90 -1.89
N LEU A 368 3.36 3.68 -0.81
CA LEU A 368 4.06 4.96 -0.77
C LEU A 368 5.58 4.72 -0.73
N PRO A 369 6.39 5.50 -1.47
CA PRO A 369 7.84 5.46 -1.26
C PRO A 369 8.18 5.84 0.18
N SER A 370 9.31 5.40 0.68
CA SER A 370 9.88 5.87 1.95
C SER A 370 11.21 6.59 1.73
N VAL A 371 11.66 7.31 2.76
CA VAL A 371 12.98 7.97 2.77
C VAL A 371 14.12 6.96 2.53
N VAL A 372 13.92 5.69 2.88
CA VAL A 372 14.90 4.62 2.67
C VAL A 372 15.12 4.38 1.16
N SER A 373 14.09 4.42 0.32
CA SER A 373 14.21 4.31 -1.14
C SER A 373 15.00 5.43 -1.82
N ALA A 374 15.15 6.59 -1.16
CA ALA A 374 15.92 7.71 -1.68
C ALA A 374 17.44 7.57 -1.42
N LEU A 375 17.84 6.60 -0.60
CA LEU A 375 19.24 6.34 -0.31
C LEU A 375 19.86 5.52 -1.46
N PRO A 376 21.07 5.88 -1.95
CA PRO A 376 21.68 5.22 -3.08
C PRO A 376 21.99 3.75 -2.79
N LEU A 377 21.66 2.88 -3.76
CA LEU A 377 22.11 1.50 -3.83
C LEU A 377 23.47 1.50 -4.54
N ASP A 378 24.54 1.69 -3.76
CA ASP A 378 25.84 2.21 -4.21
C ASP A 378 26.75 1.22 -4.98
N ARG A 379 26.18 0.32 -5.80
CA ARG A 379 26.97 -0.62 -6.62
C ARG A 379 27.13 -0.21 -8.09
N SER A 380 26.49 0.87 -8.54
CA SER A 380 26.60 1.33 -9.94
C SER A 380 27.66 2.41 -10.19
N THR A 381 28.25 2.99 -9.15
CA THR A 381 29.33 3.98 -9.23
C THR A 381 30.61 3.46 -8.57
N TRP A 382 31.57 3.07 -9.41
CA TRP A 382 32.92 2.68 -9.01
C TRP A 382 33.76 3.94 -8.70
N PRO A 383 34.57 3.99 -7.61
CA PRO A 383 34.87 2.95 -6.61
C PRO A 383 34.07 3.11 -5.31
N ALA A 384 33.54 1.99 -4.79
CA ALA A 384 32.69 1.94 -3.60
C ALA A 384 33.49 2.08 -2.29
N PRO A 385 33.19 3.05 -1.42
CA PRO A 385 33.60 3.03 -0.03
C PRO A 385 32.77 2.00 0.76
N ASP A 386 33.43 1.04 1.41
CA ASP A 386 32.94 0.11 2.45
C ASP A 386 31.47 -0.36 2.33
N ALA A 387 31.27 -1.50 1.65
CA ALA A 387 29.98 -2.18 1.50
C ALA A 387 29.25 -2.45 2.84
N ASN A 388 29.99 -2.65 3.94
CA ASN A 388 29.44 -2.93 5.27
C ASN A 388 28.79 -1.70 5.94
N ALA A 389 29.26 -0.49 5.63
CA ALA A 389 28.69 0.73 6.19
C ALA A 389 27.32 1.06 5.58
N HIS A 390 27.00 0.51 4.40
CA HIS A 390 25.81 0.83 3.61
C HIS A 390 24.53 0.11 4.05
N GLY A 391 24.54 -1.23 4.18
CA GLY A 391 23.37 -1.96 4.68
C GLY A 391 22.98 -1.55 6.10
N THR A 392 23.98 -1.18 6.91
CA THR A 392 23.79 -0.60 8.24
C THR A 392 23.05 0.75 8.20
N ARG A 393 23.27 1.59 7.18
CA ARG A 393 22.59 2.90 7.02
C ARG A 393 21.12 2.76 6.60
N LEU A 394 20.82 1.84 5.66
CA LEU A 394 19.44 1.56 5.24
C LEU A 394 18.62 1.03 6.43
N GLY A 395 19.14 -0.01 7.10
CA GLY A 395 18.51 -0.60 8.27
C GLY A 395 18.40 0.38 9.45
N GLY A 396 19.42 1.21 9.68
CA GLY A 396 19.40 2.25 10.71
C GLY A 396 18.35 3.34 10.45
N THR A 397 18.20 3.78 9.20
CA THR A 397 17.17 4.77 8.81
C THR A 397 15.77 4.19 8.97
N ALA A 398 15.56 2.95 8.51
CA ALA A 398 14.30 2.24 8.68
C ALA A 398 13.96 2.02 10.17
N LEU A 399 14.97 1.69 10.99
CA LEU A 399 14.83 1.53 12.43
C LEU A 399 14.40 2.85 13.10
N ALA A 400 14.98 3.98 12.71
CA ALA A 400 14.60 5.28 13.24
C ALA A 400 13.13 5.62 12.91
N ILE A 401 12.67 5.35 11.69
CA ILE A 401 11.26 5.53 11.29
C ILE A 401 10.35 4.59 12.10
N ALA A 402 10.71 3.31 12.21
CA ALA A 402 9.94 2.32 12.96
C ALA A 402 9.82 2.66 14.45
N ILE A 403 10.90 3.14 15.08
CA ILE A 403 10.88 3.62 16.47
C ILE A 403 9.99 4.85 16.59
N GLY A 404 10.11 5.82 15.69
CA GLY A 404 9.24 7.01 15.66
C GLY A 404 7.75 6.64 15.55
N CYS A 405 7.42 5.69 14.67
CA CYS A 405 6.06 5.17 14.52
C CYS A 405 5.57 4.39 15.75
N ALA A 406 6.45 3.61 16.41
CA ALA A 406 6.13 2.90 17.64
C ALA A 406 5.87 3.86 18.82
N VAL A 407 6.69 4.90 18.96
CA VAL A 407 6.47 5.99 19.94
C VAL A 407 5.17 6.73 19.65
N GLY A 408 4.91 7.06 18.37
CA GLY A 408 3.64 7.67 17.94
C GLY A 408 2.42 6.80 18.25
N THR A 409 2.54 5.48 18.04
CA THR A 409 1.51 4.49 18.39
C THR A 409 1.25 4.48 19.90
N ALA A 410 2.31 4.46 20.72
CA ALA A 410 2.21 4.49 22.18
C ALA A 410 1.60 5.82 22.68
N ALA A 411 1.99 6.95 22.09
CA ALA A 411 1.43 8.26 22.39
C ALA A 411 -0.07 8.32 22.04
N LEU A 412 -0.46 7.88 20.83
CA LEU A 412 -1.85 7.79 20.41
C LEU A 412 -2.67 6.87 21.33
N HIS A 413 -2.10 5.76 21.78
CA HIS A 413 -2.74 4.85 22.74
C HIS A 413 -3.03 5.52 24.09
N ARG A 414 -2.11 6.36 24.57
CA ARG A 414 -2.28 7.13 25.81
C ARG A 414 -3.30 8.26 25.67
N ILE A 415 -3.26 8.99 24.56
CA ILE A 415 -4.13 10.15 24.32
C ILE A 415 -5.59 9.72 24.07
N ARG A 416 -5.80 8.59 23.39
CA ARG A 416 -7.14 8.13 22.99
C ARG A 416 -7.55 6.86 23.72
N PRO A 417 -8.38 6.94 24.77
CA PRO A 417 -8.87 5.76 25.48
C PRO A 417 -9.73 4.87 24.56
N PRO A 418 -9.85 3.56 24.86
CA PRO A 418 -10.69 2.67 24.08
C PRO A 418 -12.15 3.11 24.20
N TYR A 419 -12.81 3.36 23.08
CA TYR A 419 -14.25 3.65 23.06
C TYR A 419 -15.01 2.45 23.64
N ARG A 420 -15.60 2.62 24.83
CA ARG A 420 -16.61 1.72 25.39
C ARG A 420 -17.96 2.10 24.79
N PRO A 421 -18.65 1.20 24.07
CA PRO A 421 -20.01 1.46 23.63
C PRO A 421 -20.86 1.81 24.86
N LYS A 422 -21.56 2.96 24.85
CA LYS A 422 -22.57 3.22 25.87
C LYS A 422 -23.64 2.12 25.75
N PRO A 423 -24.03 1.45 26.85
CA PRO A 423 -25.16 0.53 26.81
C PRO A 423 -26.38 1.27 26.26
N LYS A 424 -27.11 0.64 25.33
CA LYS A 424 -28.39 1.18 24.87
C LYS A 424 -29.26 1.42 26.11
N PRO A 425 -29.90 2.59 26.26
CA PRO A 425 -30.92 2.74 27.27
C PRO A 425 -31.96 1.64 27.03
N VAL A 426 -32.12 0.77 28.02
CA VAL A 426 -33.25 -0.16 28.05
C VAL A 426 -34.48 0.74 28.11
N PRO A 427 -35.46 0.60 27.19
CA PRO A 427 -36.72 1.30 27.33
C PRO A 427 -37.30 0.96 28.71
N ASP A 428 -37.54 1.95 29.56
CA ASP A 428 -38.20 1.74 30.84
C ASP A 428 -39.56 1.06 30.56
N GLU A 429 -39.68 -0.23 30.89
CA GLU A 429 -40.92 -1.00 30.85
C GLU A 429 -41.97 -0.49 31.87
N ARG A 430 -41.71 0.66 32.53
CA ARG A 430 -42.59 1.25 33.56
C ARG A 430 -43.71 2.13 33.02
N PHE A 431 -43.92 2.20 31.71
CA PHE A 431 -45.01 2.98 31.09
C PHE A 431 -46.04 2.12 30.33
N ALA A 432 -46.07 0.80 30.54
CA ALA A 432 -47.05 -0.09 29.88
C ALA A 432 -48.29 -0.44 30.72
N ASP A 433 -48.43 0.12 31.93
CA ASP A 433 -49.63 -0.03 32.78
C ASP A 433 -50.28 1.34 33.04
N THR A 434 -51.02 1.85 32.05
CA THR A 434 -52.10 2.85 32.26
C THR A 434 -53.22 2.63 31.28
#